data_AF-A0AAE0FLD5-F1
#
_entry.id   AF-A0AAE0FLD5-F1
#
_cell.length_a   1.000
_cell.length_b   1.000
_cell.length_c   1.000
_cell.angle_alpha   90.00
_cell.angle_beta   90.00
_cell.angle_gamma   90.00
#
_symmetry.space_group_name_H-M   'P 1'
#
loop_
_entity.id
_entity.type
_entity.pdbx_description
1 polymer ?
#
loop_
_entity_poly.entity_id
_entity_poly.type
_entity_poly.pdbx_seq_one_letter_code
_entity_poly.pdbx_strand_id
1 'polypeptide(L)'
;MNRPAVPSGSSLKRPAELPADTLKHKLLADLVQKDCNRACVPDINRPFSSAEDAFERLFPYHVFAQDESDDEGYPPEYSEEQDVTLRLSRKQAWNQVFEKKGKEFLQRHAKQLESMEKIEKKQKISEHLTGEEKYQIELLIYSDHKSTYEAEKAAASEKAAAEAAAAERAAAEKAAAAAATASSNNDSLPPLIPNP
;
A
#
# COMPACT_ATOMS: atom_id res chain seq x y z
N MET A 1 15.78 74.67 80.89
CA MET A 1 14.97 73.52 80.43
C MET A 1 14.45 73.87 79.03
N ASN A 2 15.09 73.35 77.98
CA ASN A 2 14.72 73.58 76.58
C ASN A 2 14.68 72.20 75.90
N ARG A 3 13.51 71.76 75.46
CA ARG A 3 13.38 70.57 74.59
C ARG A 3 13.28 71.04 73.14
N PRO A 4 14.15 70.57 72.22
CA PRO A 4 14.02 70.89 70.81
C PRO A 4 12.86 70.11 70.17
N ALA A 5 12.20 70.76 69.22
CA ALA A 5 11.10 70.22 68.43
C ALA A 5 11.56 69.05 67.55
N VAL A 6 10.76 67.97 67.54
CA VAL A 6 10.96 66.81 66.68
C VAL A 6 10.40 67.13 65.28
N PRO A 7 11.20 67.03 64.20
CA PRO A 7 10.68 67.19 62.85
C PRO A 7 9.78 65.99 62.48
N SER A 8 8.51 66.31 62.27
CA SER A 8 7.52 65.43 61.62
C SER A 8 7.96 65.19 60.17
N GLY A 9 8.54 64.02 59.91
CA GLY A 9 9.05 63.69 58.59
C GLY A 9 9.63 62.29 58.50
N SER A 10 8.79 61.26 58.49
CA SER A 10 9.05 60.03 57.73
C SER A 10 7.74 59.26 57.54
N SER A 11 6.93 59.73 56.60
CA SER A 11 5.95 58.86 55.96
C SER A 11 6.74 57.79 55.20
N LEU A 12 7.03 56.66 55.85
CA LEU A 12 7.39 55.42 55.15
C LEU A 12 6.24 55.14 54.19
N LYS A 13 6.42 55.53 52.91
CA LYS A 13 5.53 55.17 51.83
C LYS A 13 5.46 53.64 51.84
N ARG A 14 4.28 53.10 52.16
CA ARG A 14 3.93 51.71 51.85
C ARG A 14 4.36 51.47 50.39
N PRO A 15 5.16 50.44 50.08
CA PRO A 15 5.53 50.19 48.69
C PRO A 15 4.24 50.04 47.90
N ALA A 16 4.08 50.91 46.91
CA ALA A 16 2.97 50.87 45.98
C ALA A 16 2.84 49.44 45.46
N GLU A 17 1.63 48.89 45.52
CA GLU A 17 1.29 47.57 45.01
C GLU A 17 1.65 47.54 43.52
N LEU A 18 2.84 47.00 43.24
CA LEU A 18 3.31 46.77 41.88
C LEU A 18 2.35 45.78 41.22
N PRO A 19 1.96 45.99 39.95
CA PRO A 19 1.05 45.10 39.25
C PRO A 19 1.56 43.66 39.34
N ALA A 20 0.67 42.70 39.62
CA ALA A 20 1.01 41.32 39.95
C ALA A 20 2.02 40.69 38.97
N ASP A 21 1.96 41.08 37.70
CA ASP A 21 2.84 40.57 36.65
C ASP A 21 4.29 41.09 36.80
N THR A 22 4.49 42.32 37.24
CA THR A 22 5.84 42.84 37.53
C THR A 22 6.46 42.18 38.77
N LEU A 23 5.66 41.72 39.73
CA LEU A 23 6.14 40.96 40.88
C LEU A 23 6.54 39.53 40.46
N LYS A 24 5.75 38.90 39.57
CA LYS A 24 6.08 37.59 38.98
C LYS A 24 7.37 37.66 38.15
N HIS A 25 7.55 38.67 37.31
CA HIS A 25 8.78 38.84 36.53
C HIS A 25 10.01 39.05 37.40
N LYS A 26 9.90 39.81 38.49
CA LYS A 26 10.99 39.96 39.47
C LYS A 26 11.31 38.64 40.17
N LEU A 27 10.29 37.88 40.57
CA LEU A 27 10.46 36.57 41.17
C LEU A 27 11.14 35.58 40.20
N LEU A 28 10.70 35.55 38.94
CA LEU A 28 11.33 34.73 37.90
C LEU A 28 12.78 35.14 37.65
N ALA A 29 13.07 36.45 37.57
CA ALA A 29 14.43 36.94 37.41
C ALA A 29 15.34 36.51 38.58
N ASP A 30 14.85 36.57 39.82
CA ASP A 30 15.57 36.09 41.00
C ASP A 30 15.80 34.57 40.96
N LEU A 31 14.85 33.79 40.46
CA LEU A 31 14.99 32.33 40.28
C LEU A 31 16.02 32.01 39.19
N VAL A 32 15.93 32.66 38.03
CA VAL A 32 16.88 32.53 36.91
C VAL A 32 18.30 32.88 37.37
N GLN A 33 18.47 33.95 38.15
CA GLN A 33 19.78 34.34 38.66
C GLN A 33 20.37 33.29 39.62
N LYS A 34 19.54 32.69 40.48
CA LYS A 34 19.96 31.60 41.37
C LYS A 34 20.39 30.37 40.58
N ASP A 35 19.65 30.03 39.54
CA ASP A 35 19.95 28.91 38.65
C ASP A 35 21.27 29.11 37.90
N CYS A 36 21.47 30.29 37.31
CA CYS A 36 22.73 30.65 36.66
C CYS A 36 23.93 30.55 37.62
N ASN A 37 23.78 31.04 38.85
CA ASN A 37 24.83 30.94 39.86
C ASN A 37 25.16 29.48 40.23
N ARG A 38 24.13 28.62 40.34
CA ARG A 38 24.32 27.18 40.61
C ARG A 38 24.98 26.44 39.44
N ALA A 39 24.62 26.80 38.20
CA ALA A 39 25.22 26.22 37.00
C ALA A 39 26.69 26.65 36.81
N CYS A 40 27.03 27.90 37.13
CA CYS A 40 28.40 28.41 37.02
C CYS A 40 29.33 27.93 38.13
N VAL A 41 28.81 27.54 39.29
CA VAL A 41 29.60 27.06 40.44
C VAL A 41 28.98 25.77 41.01
N PRO A 42 29.12 24.64 40.32
CA PRO A 42 28.65 23.36 40.85
C PRO A 42 29.51 22.94 42.04
N ASP A 43 28.86 22.56 43.14
CA ASP A 43 29.54 21.93 44.28
C ASP A 43 29.86 20.46 43.90
N ILE A 44 31.12 20.19 43.56
CA ILE A 44 31.59 18.84 43.15
C ILE A 44 32.18 18.08 44.35
N ASN A 45 32.51 18.77 45.44
CA ASN A 45 33.27 18.20 46.55
C ASN A 45 32.38 17.59 47.64
N ARG A 46 31.09 17.95 47.68
CA ARG A 46 30.12 17.43 48.64
C ARG A 46 29.28 16.30 48.03
N PRO A 47 29.29 15.07 48.57
CA PRO A 47 28.35 14.03 48.14
C PRO A 47 26.91 14.42 48.43
N PHE A 48 25.95 13.84 47.72
CA PHE A 48 24.53 14.12 47.95
C PHE A 48 24.06 13.56 49.29
N SER A 49 23.35 14.37 50.07
CA SER A 49 22.80 13.93 51.36
C SER A 49 21.44 13.24 51.24
N SER A 50 20.69 13.53 50.17
CA SER A 50 19.40 12.91 49.85
C SER A 50 19.12 12.99 48.35
N ALA A 51 18.07 12.31 47.89
CA ALA A 51 17.62 12.42 46.50
C ALA A 51 17.16 13.85 46.17
N GLU A 52 16.51 14.52 47.11
CA GLU A 52 16.10 15.93 46.99
C GLU A 52 17.31 16.85 46.84
N ASP A 53 18.39 16.66 47.62
CA ASP A 53 19.65 17.42 47.48
C ASP A 53 20.29 17.20 46.11
N ALA A 54 20.20 15.98 45.56
CA ALA A 54 20.65 15.70 44.20
C ALA A 54 19.77 16.41 43.18
N PHE A 55 18.44 16.41 43.36
CA PHE A 55 17.52 17.08 42.44
C PHE A 55 17.74 18.60 42.42
N GLU A 56 17.91 19.23 43.57
CA GLU A 56 18.12 20.68 43.68
C GLU A 56 19.47 21.16 43.10
N ARG A 57 20.51 20.31 43.15
CA ARG A 57 21.86 20.62 42.66
C ARG A 57 22.07 20.26 41.20
N LEU A 58 21.42 19.21 40.69
CA LEU A 58 21.54 18.74 39.31
C LEU A 58 20.49 19.33 38.37
N PHE A 59 19.31 19.70 38.88
CA PHE A 59 18.22 20.27 38.08
C PHE A 59 17.79 21.70 38.49
N PRO A 60 18.70 22.66 38.74
CA PRO A 60 18.34 24.06 39.01
C PRO A 60 17.98 24.79 37.71
N TYR A 61 16.90 24.39 37.04
CA TYR A 61 16.47 25.02 35.80
C TYR A 61 15.00 25.44 35.85
N HIS A 62 14.71 26.45 36.67
CA HIS A 62 13.51 27.28 36.54
C HIS A 62 13.58 28.15 35.27
N VAL A 63 14.77 28.32 34.67
CA VAL A 63 15.00 28.96 33.36
C VAL A 63 14.20 28.31 32.22
N PHE A 64 13.85 27.03 32.32
CA PHE A 64 13.04 26.31 31.31
C PHE A 64 11.56 26.19 31.66
N ALA A 65 11.11 26.76 32.78
CA ALA A 65 9.68 26.95 33.01
C ALA A 65 9.24 28.15 32.16
N GLN A 66 9.08 27.91 30.84
CA GLN A 66 8.41 28.86 29.97
C GLN A 66 7.06 29.20 30.62
N ASP A 67 6.79 30.49 30.80
CA ASP A 67 5.45 30.95 31.15
C ASP A 67 4.55 30.48 29.99
N GLU A 68 3.71 29.46 30.23
CA GLU A 68 2.78 28.88 29.25
C GLU A 68 1.78 29.91 28.68
N SER A 69 1.88 31.18 29.07
CA SER A 69 0.96 32.24 28.68
C SER A 69 1.13 32.73 27.24
N ASP A 70 2.30 32.55 26.61
CA ASP A 70 2.59 33.14 25.29
C ASP A 70 2.70 32.14 24.12
N ASP A 71 2.58 30.83 24.36
CA ASP A 71 2.72 29.81 23.29
C ASP A 71 1.35 29.24 22.87
N GLU A 72 0.76 29.88 21.86
CA GLU A 72 0.17 29.23 20.67
C GLU A 72 -0.44 27.83 20.89
N GLY A 73 -1.54 27.77 21.65
CA GLY A 73 -2.28 26.54 21.91
C GLY A 73 -3.29 26.11 20.84
N TYR A 74 -3.16 26.58 19.58
CA TYR A 74 -4.03 26.12 18.49
C TYR A 74 -3.29 25.09 17.63
N PRO A 75 -3.83 23.87 17.48
CA PRO A 75 -3.35 22.95 16.46
C PRO A 75 -3.34 23.65 15.09
N PRO A 76 -2.30 23.49 14.26
CA PRO A 76 -2.10 24.22 13.00
C PRO A 76 -3.17 23.96 11.91
N GLU A 77 -4.29 23.31 12.25
CA GLU A 77 -5.37 22.94 11.33
C GLU A 77 -6.70 23.66 11.62
N TYR A 78 -6.79 24.51 12.66
CA TYR A 78 -7.96 25.36 12.88
C TYR A 78 -7.88 26.60 11.99
N SER A 79 -8.36 26.44 10.75
CA SER A 79 -8.65 27.52 9.81
C SER A 79 -9.46 28.63 10.49
N GLU A 80 -9.11 29.88 10.18
CA GLU A 80 -9.64 31.15 10.70
C GLU A 80 -11.15 31.40 10.44
N GLU A 81 -11.87 30.38 9.98
CA GLU A 81 -13.27 30.46 9.53
C GLU A 81 -14.29 29.82 10.48
N GLN A 82 -13.89 29.19 11.59
CA GLN A 82 -14.84 28.64 12.55
C GLN A 82 -15.15 29.64 13.68
N ASP A 83 -16.41 30.05 13.68
CA ASP A 83 -17.10 30.94 14.60
C ASP A 83 -16.63 30.79 16.06
N VAL A 84 -16.28 31.91 16.69
CA VAL A 84 -15.54 32.02 17.96
C VAL A 84 -16.35 31.55 19.19
N THR A 85 -17.51 30.93 18.98
CA THR A 85 -18.52 30.74 20.03
C THR A 85 -18.32 29.55 20.95
N LEU A 86 -17.45 28.58 20.62
CA LEU A 86 -17.10 27.49 21.53
C LEU A 86 -15.61 27.15 21.42
N ARG A 87 -14.76 27.90 22.12
CA ARG A 87 -13.38 27.50 22.39
C ARG A 87 -13.39 26.20 23.19
N LEU A 88 -13.22 25.07 22.50
CA LEU A 88 -13.03 23.77 23.11
C LEU A 88 -11.78 23.81 23.99
N SER A 89 -11.82 23.14 25.15
CA SER A 89 -10.62 22.91 25.96
C SER A 89 -9.57 22.18 25.11
N ARG A 90 -8.28 22.45 25.31
CA ARG A 90 -7.17 21.77 24.62
C ARG A 90 -7.34 20.24 24.59
N LYS A 91 -7.76 19.66 25.71
CA LYS A 91 -8.06 18.22 25.81
C LYS A 91 -9.20 17.80 24.88
N GLN A 92 -10.24 18.61 24.76
CA GLN A 92 -11.38 18.35 23.88
C GLN A 92 -10.99 18.50 22.40
N ALA A 93 -10.20 19.51 22.05
CA ALA A 93 -9.68 19.68 20.69
C ALA A 93 -8.78 18.49 20.28
N TRP A 94 -7.88 18.05 21.15
CA TRP A 94 -7.06 16.86 20.94
C TRP A 94 -7.88 15.58 20.79
N ASN A 95 -8.91 15.40 21.64
CA ASN A 95 -9.82 14.26 21.52
C ASN A 95 -10.55 14.28 20.17
N GLN A 96 -11.00 15.44 19.69
CA GLN A 96 -11.65 15.55 18.39
C GLN A 96 -10.71 15.22 17.23
N VAL A 97 -9.46 15.70 17.27
CA VAL A 97 -8.44 15.35 16.26
C VAL A 97 -8.17 13.85 16.27
N PHE A 98 -8.00 13.26 17.46
CA PHE A 98 -7.77 11.83 17.61
C PHE A 98 -8.95 11.01 17.08
N GLU A 99 -10.18 11.38 17.44
CA GLU A 99 -11.39 10.72 16.94
C GLU A 99 -11.53 10.86 15.42
N LYS A 100 -11.27 12.04 14.85
CA LYS A 100 -11.35 12.29 13.41
C LYS A 100 -10.32 11.44 12.66
N LYS A 101 -9.04 11.50 13.06
CA LYS A 101 -7.97 10.71 12.43
C LYS A 101 -8.19 9.20 12.63
N GLY A 102 -8.69 8.80 13.80
CA GLY A 102 -9.08 7.41 14.07
C GLY A 102 -10.18 6.92 13.12
N LYS A 103 -11.23 7.72 12.90
CA LYS A 103 -12.29 7.41 11.92
C LYS A 103 -11.75 7.34 10.49
N GLU A 104 -10.91 8.28 10.07
CA GLU A 104 -10.28 8.28 8.75
C GLU A 104 -9.39 7.04 8.52
N PHE A 105 -8.65 6.61 9.55
CA PHE A 105 -7.83 5.40 9.50
C PHE A 105 -8.71 4.15 9.37
N LEU A 106 -9.74 4.01 10.21
CA LEU A 106 -10.68 2.89 10.15
C LEU A 106 -11.39 2.80 8.80
N GLN A 107 -11.79 3.93 8.21
CA GLN A 107 -12.39 3.96 6.89
C GLN A 107 -11.43 3.51 5.78
N ARG A 108 -10.15 3.92 5.84
CA ARG A 108 -9.14 3.43 4.88
C ARG A 108 -8.91 1.93 5.03
N HIS A 109 -8.81 1.45 6.26
CA HIS A 109 -8.58 0.04 6.54
C HIS A 109 -9.78 -0.81 6.09
N ALA A 110 -11.02 -0.35 6.32
CA ALA A 110 -12.22 -1.03 5.84
C ALA A 110 -12.23 -1.15 4.30
N LYS A 111 -11.85 -0.10 3.58
CA LYS A 111 -11.72 -0.14 2.11
C LYS A 111 -10.62 -1.11 1.65
N GLN A 112 -9.50 -1.17 2.36
CA GLN A 112 -8.43 -2.12 2.06
C GLN A 112 -8.89 -3.56 2.26
N LEU A 113 -9.58 -3.86 3.36
CA LEU A 113 -10.17 -5.18 3.60
C LEU A 113 -11.18 -5.58 2.52
N GLU A 114 -12.07 -4.66 2.11
CA GLU A 114 -13.00 -4.93 1.02
C GLU A 114 -12.29 -5.20 -0.32
N SER A 115 -11.20 -4.47 -0.59
CA SER A 115 -10.37 -4.70 -1.77
C SER A 115 -9.67 -6.06 -1.72
N MET A 116 -9.12 -6.42 -0.56
CA MET A 116 -8.48 -7.73 -0.36
C MET A 116 -9.48 -8.86 -0.50
N GLU A 117 -10.67 -8.74 0.09
CA GLU A 117 -11.74 -9.74 -0.07
C GLU A 117 -12.14 -9.91 -1.54
N LYS A 118 -12.23 -8.81 -2.30
CA LYS A 118 -12.48 -8.87 -3.76
C LYS A 118 -11.34 -9.56 -4.50
N ILE A 119 -10.09 -9.30 -4.12
CA ILE A 119 -8.91 -9.96 -4.69
C ILE A 119 -8.94 -11.45 -4.35
N GLU A 120 -9.19 -11.83 -3.10
CA GLU A 120 -9.30 -13.22 -2.67
C GLU A 120 -10.45 -13.94 -3.37
N LYS A 121 -11.62 -13.31 -3.53
CA LYS A 121 -12.73 -13.90 -4.31
C LYS A 121 -12.35 -14.07 -5.77
N LYS A 122 -11.70 -13.07 -6.39
CA LYS A 122 -11.19 -13.18 -7.75
C LYS A 122 -10.12 -14.26 -7.86
N GLN A 123 -9.24 -14.39 -6.88
CA GLN A 123 -8.22 -15.42 -6.81
C GLN A 123 -8.83 -16.79 -6.62
N LYS A 124 -9.84 -16.97 -5.76
CA LYS A 124 -10.60 -18.23 -5.62
C LYS A 124 -11.34 -18.62 -6.90
N ILE A 125 -11.88 -17.64 -7.63
CA ILE A 125 -12.50 -17.86 -8.95
C ILE A 125 -11.43 -18.11 -10.03
N SER A 126 -10.24 -17.51 -9.87
CA SER A 126 -9.07 -17.62 -10.75
C SER A 126 -8.11 -18.74 -10.34
N GLU A 127 -8.42 -19.51 -9.30
CA GLU A 127 -7.49 -20.39 -8.57
C GLU A 127 -7.08 -21.62 -9.39
N HIS A 128 -7.54 -21.72 -10.63
CA HIS A 128 -7.09 -22.78 -11.51
C HIS A 128 -5.90 -22.40 -12.38
N LEU A 129 -5.68 -21.13 -12.74
CA LEU A 129 -4.55 -20.77 -13.62
C LEU A 129 -4.10 -19.32 -13.42
N THR A 130 -2.86 -19.13 -12.94
CA THR A 130 -2.11 -17.88 -13.14
C THR A 130 -2.05 -17.55 -14.64
N GLY A 131 -1.82 -16.29 -15.01
CA GLY A 131 -1.77 -15.90 -16.43
C GLY A 131 -0.78 -16.72 -17.26
N GLU A 132 0.32 -17.16 -16.64
CA GLU A 132 1.32 -18.05 -17.25
C GLU A 132 0.81 -19.49 -17.37
N GLU A 133 0.22 -20.06 -16.33
CA GLU A 133 -0.37 -21.41 -16.40
C GLU A 133 -1.53 -21.45 -17.42
N LYS A 134 -2.32 -20.37 -17.51
CA LYS A 134 -3.42 -20.26 -18.49
C LYS A 134 -2.87 -20.27 -19.91
N TYR A 135 -1.82 -19.50 -20.14
CA TYR A 135 -1.13 -19.46 -21.42
C TYR A 135 -0.51 -20.83 -21.77
N GLN A 136 0.10 -21.52 -20.80
CA GLN A 136 0.65 -22.87 -21.02
C GLN A 136 -0.44 -23.87 -21.39
N ILE A 137 -1.60 -23.86 -20.72
CA ILE A 137 -2.73 -24.73 -21.08
C ILE A 137 -3.25 -24.41 -22.47
N GLU A 138 -3.40 -23.13 -22.82
CA GLU A 138 -3.85 -22.72 -24.15
C GLU A 138 -2.86 -23.17 -25.25
N LEU A 139 -1.55 -23.10 -24.97
CA LEU A 139 -0.51 -23.60 -25.86
C LEU A 139 -0.57 -25.13 -26.05
N LEU A 140 -0.78 -25.88 -24.96
CA LEU A 140 -0.97 -27.34 -25.03
C LEU A 140 -2.20 -27.71 -25.86
N ILE A 141 -3.34 -27.05 -25.63
CA ILE A 141 -4.57 -27.26 -26.38
C ILE A 141 -4.35 -26.96 -27.87
N TYR A 142 -3.70 -25.84 -28.20
CA TYR A 142 -3.38 -25.48 -29.58
C TYR A 142 -2.48 -26.53 -30.26
N SER A 143 -1.44 -27.00 -29.56
CA SER A 143 -0.55 -28.03 -30.07
C SER A 143 -1.28 -29.35 -30.34
N ASP A 144 -2.19 -29.74 -29.46
CA ASP A 144 -2.96 -30.98 -29.60
C ASP A 144 -3.95 -30.91 -30.77
N HIS A 145 -4.66 -29.78 -30.91
CA HIS A 145 -5.52 -29.52 -32.08
C HIS A 145 -4.74 -29.48 -33.40
N LYS A 146 -3.54 -28.91 -33.40
CA LYS A 146 -2.69 -28.89 -34.58
C LYS A 146 -2.23 -30.30 -34.96
N SER A 147 -1.78 -31.09 -33.99
CA SER A 147 -1.34 -32.47 -34.21
C SER A 147 -2.47 -33.36 -34.73
N THR A 148 -3.66 -33.25 -34.15
CA THR A 148 -4.85 -34.01 -34.59
C THR A 148 -5.28 -33.61 -35.99
N TYR A 149 -5.32 -32.31 -36.30
CA TYR A 149 -5.62 -31.82 -37.65
C TYR A 149 -4.61 -32.31 -38.70
N GLU A 150 -3.31 -32.27 -38.38
CA GLU A 150 -2.27 -32.76 -39.27
C GLU A 150 -2.38 -34.28 -39.49
N ALA A 151 -2.70 -35.05 -38.45
CA ALA A 151 -2.94 -36.49 -38.55
C ALA A 151 -4.19 -36.81 -39.40
N GLU A 152 -5.29 -36.09 -39.21
CA GLU A 152 -6.50 -36.25 -40.02
C GLU A 152 -6.24 -35.92 -41.49
N LYS A 153 -5.49 -34.84 -41.75
CA LYS A 153 -5.12 -34.45 -43.11
C LYS A 153 -4.21 -35.50 -43.77
N ALA A 154 -3.25 -36.05 -43.03
CA ALA A 154 -2.39 -37.12 -43.52
C ALA A 154 -3.20 -38.39 -43.83
N ALA A 155 -4.09 -38.81 -42.92
CA ALA A 155 -4.97 -39.96 -43.12
C ALA A 155 -5.92 -39.76 -44.31
N ALA A 156 -6.48 -38.56 -44.49
CA ALA A 156 -7.31 -38.24 -45.64
C ALA A 156 -6.53 -38.30 -46.96
N SER A 157 -5.28 -37.79 -46.97
CA SER A 157 -4.40 -37.87 -48.13
C SER A 157 -4.02 -39.32 -48.47
N GLU A 158 -3.70 -40.14 -47.47
CA GLU A 158 -3.36 -41.54 -47.66
C GLU A 158 -4.56 -42.34 -48.18
N LYS A 159 -5.76 -42.09 -47.62
CA LYS A 159 -6.99 -42.72 -48.09
C LYS A 159 -7.31 -42.32 -49.54
N ALA A 160 -7.17 -41.05 -49.90
CA ALA A 160 -7.35 -40.59 -51.28
C ALA A 160 -6.34 -41.24 -52.24
N ALA A 161 -5.07 -41.40 -51.81
CA ALA A 161 -4.04 -42.08 -52.60
C ALA A 161 -4.35 -43.58 -52.76
N ALA A 162 -4.82 -44.25 -51.70
CA ALA A 162 -5.20 -45.65 -51.74
C ALA A 162 -6.44 -45.89 -52.63
N GLU A 163 -7.44 -45.01 -52.57
CA GLU A 163 -8.62 -45.06 -53.45
C GLU A 163 -8.25 -44.82 -54.91
N ALA A 164 -7.36 -43.86 -55.19
CA ALA A 164 -6.85 -43.62 -56.55
C ALA A 164 -6.08 -44.84 -57.10
N ALA A 165 -5.20 -45.43 -56.29
CA ALA A 165 -4.45 -46.64 -56.67
C ALA A 165 -5.37 -47.85 -56.87
N ALA A 166 -6.42 -47.99 -56.06
CA ALA A 166 -7.43 -49.04 -56.23
C ALA A 166 -8.25 -48.84 -57.51
N ALA A 167 -8.63 -47.61 -57.82
CA ALA A 167 -9.33 -47.26 -59.06
C ALA A 167 -8.45 -47.53 -60.30
N GLU A 168 -7.16 -47.20 -60.24
CA GLU A 168 -6.21 -47.48 -61.32
C GLU A 168 -6.03 -48.98 -61.54
N ARG A 169 -5.89 -49.78 -60.46
CA ARG A 169 -5.83 -51.25 -60.56
C ARG A 169 -7.10 -51.84 -61.16
N ALA A 170 -8.28 -51.39 -60.72
CA ALA A 170 -9.55 -51.84 -61.26
C ALA A 170 -9.73 -51.43 -62.74
N ALA A 171 -9.24 -50.25 -63.14
CA ALA A 171 -9.24 -49.82 -64.54
C ALA A 171 -8.29 -50.67 -65.40
N ALA A 172 -7.08 -50.96 -64.89
CA ALA A 172 -6.12 -51.83 -65.55
C ALA A 172 -6.64 -53.27 -65.72
N GLU A 173 -7.31 -53.82 -64.70
CA GLU A 173 -7.93 -55.14 -64.76
C GLU A 173 -9.07 -55.19 -65.79
N LYS A 174 -9.94 -54.17 -65.82
CA LYS A 174 -10.98 -54.04 -66.84
C LYS A 174 -10.41 -53.91 -68.26
N ALA A 175 -9.33 -53.15 -68.43
CA ALA A 175 -8.65 -53.03 -69.71
C ALA A 175 -8.01 -54.35 -70.16
N ALA A 176 -7.39 -55.10 -69.23
CA ALA A 176 -6.84 -56.42 -69.51
C ALA A 176 -7.94 -57.43 -69.88
N ALA A 177 -9.09 -57.42 -69.20
CA ALA A 177 -10.24 -58.27 -69.52
C ALA A 177 -10.84 -57.93 -70.90
N ALA A 178 -10.89 -56.64 -71.28
CA ALA A 178 -11.34 -56.22 -72.61
C ALA A 178 -10.35 -56.63 -73.72
N ALA A 179 -9.05 -56.58 -73.46
CA ALA A 179 -8.04 -57.06 -74.42
C ALA A 179 -8.08 -58.58 -74.61
N ALA A 180 -8.39 -59.34 -73.56
CA ALA A 180 -8.57 -60.78 -73.63
C ALA A 180 -9.82 -61.19 -74.43
N THR A 181 -10.95 -60.48 -74.27
CA THR A 181 -12.16 -60.73 -75.08
C THR A 181 -12.00 -60.30 -76.54
N ALA A 182 -11.23 -59.23 -76.82
CA ALA A 182 -10.88 -58.84 -78.18
C ALA A 182 -9.98 -59.87 -78.90
N SER A 183 -9.04 -60.50 -78.20
CA SER A 183 -8.20 -61.57 -78.76
C SER A 183 -8.99 -62.85 -79.05
N SER A 184 -10.02 -63.16 -78.24
CA SER A 184 -10.91 -64.31 -78.47
C SER A 184 -11.81 -64.21 -79.71
N ASN A 185 -12.09 -63.00 -80.21
CA ASN A 185 -12.98 -62.80 -81.36
C ASN A 185 -12.27 -62.85 -82.73
N ASN A 186 -10.94 -62.91 -82.76
CA ASN A 186 -10.17 -62.88 -84.00
C ASN A 186 -9.80 -64.27 -84.56
N ASP A 187 -10.17 -65.35 -83.86
CA ASP A 187 -9.87 -66.74 -84.25
C ASP A 187 -11.00 -67.43 -85.06
N SER A 188 -12.04 -66.70 -85.46
CA SER A 188 -13.15 -67.25 -86.25
C SER A 188 -13.00 -66.90 -87.74
N LEU A 189 -12.01 -67.53 -88.39
CA LEU A 189 -11.90 -67.59 -89.87
C LEU A 189 -12.79 -68.74 -90.38
N PRO A 190 -13.71 -68.51 -91.35
CA PRO A 190 -14.60 -69.57 -91.85
C PRO A 190 -13.83 -70.59 -92.71
N PRO A 191 -14.25 -71.88 -92.73
CA PRO A 191 -13.51 -72.95 -93.39
C PRO A 191 -13.63 -72.85 -94.92
N LEU A 192 -12.49 -73.00 -95.60
CA LEU A 192 -12.39 -73.15 -97.05
C LEU A 192 -13.00 -74.50 -97.48
N ILE A 193 -14.04 -74.43 -98.32
CA ILE A 193 -14.65 -75.57 -99.00
C ILE A 193 -13.72 -76.01 -100.16
N PRO A 194 -13.35 -77.30 -100.30
CA PRO A 194 -12.66 -77.78 -101.49
C PRO A 194 -13.67 -78.05 -102.62
N ASN A 195 -13.40 -77.46 -103.80
CA ASN A 195 -14.19 -77.64 -105.03
C ASN A 195 -13.72 -78.90 -105.82
N PRO A 196 -14.58 -79.45 -106.70
CA PRO A 196 -14.56 -80.85 -107.18
C PRO A 196 -13.44 -81.19 -108.17
#